data_AF-A0A2W1YZ19-F1
#
_entry.id   AF-A0A2W1YZ19-F1
#
_cell.length_a   1.000
_cell.length_b   1.000
_cell.length_c   1.000
_cell.angle_alpha   90.00
_cell.angle_beta   90.00
_cell.angle_gamma   90.00
#
_symmetry.space_group_name_H-M   'P 1'
#
loop_
_entity.id
_entity.type
_entity.pdbx_description
1 polymer ?
#
loop_
_entity_poly.entity_id
_entity_poly.type
_entity_poly.pdbx_seq_one_letter_code
_entity_poly.pdbx_strand_id
1 'polypeptide(L)'
;MVSAALLARARTLRALLAGIALLVAGVVLLLAAPNPSFGYFAYAPLSDTTFLPNVHPWQERTGQVLVLVGAVVVAFALGRLSVRRR
;
A
#
# COMPACT_ATOMS: atom_id res chain seq x y z
N MET A 1 5.92 -34.11 8.53
CA MET A 1 6.49 -33.03 7.68
C MET A 1 5.47 -32.41 6.71
N VAL A 2 4.56 -33.19 6.11
CA VAL A 2 3.56 -32.69 5.14
C VAL A 2 2.62 -31.60 5.71
N SER A 3 2.13 -31.76 6.94
CA SER A 3 1.20 -30.79 7.56
C SER A 3 1.82 -29.40 7.76
N ALA A 4 3.12 -29.33 8.08
CA ALA A 4 3.82 -28.05 8.27
C ALA A 4 3.96 -27.27 6.94
N ALA A 5 4.15 -27.98 5.82
CA ALA A 5 4.26 -27.36 4.50
C ALA A 5 2.90 -26.78 4.02
N LEU A 6 1.80 -27.49 4.27
CA LEU A 6 0.45 -27.03 3.95
C LEU A 6 0.06 -25.80 4.77
N LEU A 7 0.34 -25.80 6.07
CA LEU A 7 0.11 -24.65 6.96
C LEU A 7 0.91 -23.43 6.50
N ALA A 8 2.18 -23.62 6.13
CA ALA A 8 3.02 -22.54 5.62
C ALA A 8 2.48 -21.96 4.30
N ARG A 9 1.98 -22.81 3.39
CA ARG A 9 1.38 -22.35 2.12
C ARG A 9 0.09 -21.58 2.35
N ALA A 10 -0.79 -22.08 3.23
CA ALA A 10 -2.03 -21.40 3.61
C ALA A 10 -1.74 -20.02 4.23
N ARG A 11 -0.72 -19.91 5.09
CA ARG A 11 -0.25 -18.63 5.64
C ARG A 11 0.18 -17.65 4.56
N THR A 12 0.98 -18.09 3.60
CA THR A 12 1.45 -17.22 2.50
C THR A 12 0.29 -16.76 1.61
N LEU A 13 -0.69 -17.62 1.34
CA LEU A 13 -1.89 -17.24 0.59
C LEU A 13 -2.75 -16.23 1.36
N ARG A 14 -2.93 -16.41 2.67
CA ARG A 14 -3.62 -15.43 3.53
C ARG A 14 -2.89 -14.09 3.53
N ALA A 15 -1.56 -14.10 3.61
CA ALA A 15 -0.75 -12.88 3.54
C ALA A 15 -0.90 -12.19 2.18
N LEU A 16 -0.92 -12.95 1.07
CA LEU A 16 -1.15 -12.42 -0.27
C LEU A 16 -2.53 -11.74 -0.37
N LEU A 17 -3.59 -12.41 0.08
CA LEU A 17 -4.95 -11.86 0.07
C LEU A 17 -5.06 -10.60 0.94
N ALA A 18 -4.45 -10.60 2.13
CA ALA A 18 -4.39 -9.43 3.00
C ALA A 18 -3.64 -8.27 2.33
N GLY A 19 -2.51 -8.55 1.67
CA GLY A 19 -1.75 -7.55 0.91
C GLY A 19 -2.56 -6.96 -0.25
N ILE A 20 -3.31 -7.77 -0.98
CA ILE A 20 -4.21 -7.31 -2.05
C ILE A 20 -5.31 -6.42 -1.46
N ALA A 21 -5.93 -6.83 -0.35
CA ALA A 21 -6.97 -6.04 0.31
C ALA A 21 -6.44 -4.68 0.79
N LEU A 22 -5.24 -4.65 1.37
CA LEU A 22 -4.55 -3.41 1.77
C LEU A 22 -4.29 -2.50 0.56
N LEU A 23 -3.81 -3.07 -0.55
CA LEU A 23 -3.58 -2.34 -1.80
C LEU A 23 -4.87 -1.70 -2.32
N VAL A 24 -5.95 -2.49 -2.42
CA VAL A 24 -7.26 -2.02 -2.89
C VAL A 24 -7.79 -0.92 -1.97
N ALA A 25 -7.73 -1.12 -0.64
CA ALA A 25 -8.17 -0.12 0.33
C ALA A 25 -7.37 1.18 0.20
N GLY A 26 -6.04 1.09 0.01
CA GLY A 26 -5.19 2.24 -0.20
C GLY A 26 -5.53 3.01 -1.48
N VAL A 27 -5.74 2.30 -2.59
CA VAL A 27 -6.16 2.91 -3.87
C VAL A 27 -7.52 3.59 -3.72
N VAL A 28 -8.49 2.95 -3.06
CA VAL A 28 -9.82 3.54 -2.83
C VAL A 28 -9.71 4.81 -2.00
N LEU A 29 -8.88 4.84 -0.95
CA LEU A 29 -8.67 6.06 -0.16
C LEU A 29 -8.03 7.19 -0.97
N LEU A 30 -7.08 6.87 -1.85
CA LEU A 30 -6.46 7.88 -2.73
C LEU A 30 -7.46 8.46 -3.72
N LEU A 31 -8.33 7.62 -4.29
CA LEU A 31 -9.40 8.07 -5.19
C LEU A 31 -10.48 8.88 -4.46
N ALA A 32 -10.67 8.63 -3.17
CA ALA A 32 -11.59 9.38 -2.31
C ALA A 32 -10.97 10.68 -1.76
N ALA A 33 -9.67 10.90 -1.94
CA ALA A 33 -9.01 12.10 -1.47
C ALA A 33 -9.39 13.31 -2.35
N PRO A 34 -9.65 14.49 -1.76
CA PRO A 34 -9.76 15.75 -2.48
C PRO A 34 -8.61 15.96 -3.46
N ASN A 35 -8.94 16.33 -4.70
CA ASN A 35 -7.96 16.43 -5.78
C ASN A 35 -7.01 17.62 -5.53
N PRO A 36 -5.70 17.40 -5.37
CA PRO A 36 -4.76 18.49 -5.16
C PRO A 36 -4.63 19.35 -6.42
N SER A 37 -4.52 20.67 -6.25
CA SER A 37 -4.33 21.62 -7.37
C SER A 37 -2.87 21.67 -7.88
N PHE A 38 -2.00 20.79 -7.38
CA PHE A 38 -0.56 20.73 -7.67
C PHE A 38 -0.19 19.36 -8.26
N GLY A 39 0.85 19.32 -9.10
CA GLY A 39 1.30 18.10 -9.79
C GLY A 39 1.88 17.04 -8.84
N TYR A 40 2.02 15.80 -9.34
CA TYR A 40 2.43 14.60 -8.57
C TYR A 40 3.66 14.79 -7.66
N PHE A 41 4.65 15.58 -8.10
CA PHE A 41 5.88 15.81 -7.32
C PHE A 41 5.72 16.74 -6.12
N ALA A 42 4.59 17.46 -6.01
CA ALA A 42 4.27 18.41 -4.94
C ALA A 42 5.54 19.12 -4.43
N TYR A 43 6.19 19.90 -5.31
CA TYR A 43 7.41 20.63 -4.96
C TYR A 43 7.17 21.40 -3.67
N ALA A 44 8.01 21.14 -2.66
CA ALA A 44 7.97 21.90 -1.41
C ALA A 44 8.03 23.39 -1.78
N PRO A 45 7.10 24.23 -1.28
CA PRO A 45 7.08 25.63 -1.64
C PRO A 45 8.45 26.23 -1.34
N LEU A 46 9.11 26.72 -2.38
CA LEU A 46 10.36 27.46 -2.27
C LEU A 46 10.01 28.76 -1.54
N SER A 47 10.06 28.70 -0.21
CA SER A 47 10.02 29.81 0.76
C SER A 47 9.13 30.98 0.34
N ASP A 48 7.84 30.98 0.74
CA ASP A 48 7.08 32.21 1.08
C ASP A 48 5.57 32.05 1.42
N THR A 49 5.04 30.85 1.71
CA THR A 49 3.59 30.74 2.03
C THR A 49 3.29 30.12 3.39
N THR A 50 2.74 30.98 4.25
CA THR A 50 1.93 30.79 5.45
C THR A 50 1.37 29.37 5.66
N PHE A 51 1.53 28.84 6.88
CA PHE A 51 0.89 27.62 7.36
C PHE A 51 -0.63 27.61 7.05
N LEU A 52 -1.02 26.93 5.97
CA LEU A 52 -2.42 26.64 5.68
C LEU A 52 -2.85 25.42 6.52
N PRO A 53 -3.96 25.50 7.27
CA PRO A 53 -4.43 24.36 8.07
C PRO A 53 -4.76 23.18 7.15
N ASN A 54 -3.98 22.12 7.32
CA ASN A 54 -4.13 20.78 6.76
C ASN A 54 -4.36 20.69 5.24
N VAL A 55 -3.34 21.07 4.47
CA VAL A 55 -3.29 20.97 2.99
C VAL A 55 -3.37 19.54 2.45
N HIS A 56 -3.17 18.51 3.29
CA HIS A 56 -3.22 17.12 2.86
C HIS A 56 -4.29 16.35 3.64
N PRO A 57 -5.37 15.90 2.98
CA PRO A 57 -6.42 15.12 3.61
C PRO A 57 -5.84 13.80 4.17
N TRP A 58 -6.30 13.37 5.35
CA TRP A 58 -5.78 12.17 6.01
C TRP A 58 -5.90 10.91 5.14
N GLN A 59 -6.92 10.88 4.28
CA GLN A 59 -7.15 9.84 3.28
C GLN A 59 -5.96 9.65 2.34
N GLU A 60 -5.29 10.75 1.96
CA GLU A 60 -4.16 10.69 1.04
C GLU A 60 -2.95 10.02 1.69
N ARG A 61 -2.56 10.45 2.90
CA ARG A 61 -1.44 9.83 3.63
C ARG A 61 -1.73 8.38 3.96
N THR A 62 -2.92 8.09 4.49
CA THR A 62 -3.30 6.72 4.83
C THR A 62 -3.36 5.84 3.58
N GLY A 63 -3.88 6.36 2.47
CA GLY A 63 -3.92 5.68 1.18
C GLY A 63 -2.53 5.33 0.65
N GLN A 64 -1.61 6.28 0.64
CA GLN A 64 -0.21 6.06 0.24
C GLN A 64 0.47 4.95 1.06
N VAL A 65 0.32 5.01 2.39
CA VAL A 65 0.90 4.01 3.31
C VAL A 65 0.30 2.62 3.05
N LEU A 66 -1.01 2.53 2.89
CA LEU A 66 -1.71 1.27 2.60
C LEU A 66 -1.27 0.65 1.27
N VAL A 67 -1.16 1.47 0.22
CA VAL A 67 -0.66 1.02 -1.09
C VAL A 67 0.76 0.49 -0.97
N LEU A 68 1.65 1.22 -0.29
CA LEU A 68 3.05 0.81 -0.10
C LEU A 68 3.14 -0.52 0.65
N VAL A 69 2.47 -0.63 1.80
CA VAL A 69 2.48 -1.83 2.63
C VAL A 69 1.86 -3.01 1.87
N GLY A 70 0.71 -2.81 1.22
CA GLY A 70 0.06 -3.82 0.40
C GLY A 70 0.96 -4.33 -0.72
N ALA A 71 1.63 -3.43 -1.45
CA ALA A 71 2.54 -3.78 -2.54
C ALA A 71 3.74 -4.61 -2.06
N VAL A 72 4.36 -4.21 -0.94
CA VAL A 72 5.48 -4.97 -0.34
C VAL A 72 5.04 -6.38 0.06
N VAL A 73 3.89 -6.51 0.74
CA VAL A 73 3.36 -7.80 1.16
C VAL A 73 3.03 -8.69 -0.04
N VAL A 74 2.40 -8.14 -1.08
CA VAL A 74 2.07 -8.87 -2.30
C VAL A 74 3.34 -9.33 -3.02
N ALA A 75 4.31 -8.44 -3.24
CA ALA A 75 5.57 -8.77 -3.90
C ALA A 75 6.33 -9.89 -3.15
N PHE A 76 6.40 -9.78 -1.82
CA PHE A 76 7.03 -10.79 -0.98
C PHE A 76 6.30 -12.14 -1.04
N ALA A 77 4.96 -12.13 -0.93
CA ALA A 77 4.16 -13.35 -0.97
C ALA A 77 4.24 -14.04 -2.33
N LEU A 78 4.20 -13.28 -3.43
CA LEU A 78 4.40 -13.78 -4.79
C LEU A 78 5.80 -14.40 -4.96
N GLY A 79 6.86 -13.69 -4.55
CA GLY A 79 8.22 -14.22 -4.60
C GLY A 79 8.36 -15.54 -3.84
N ARG A 80 7.81 -15.60 -2.63
CA ARG A 80 7.84 -16.80 -1.79
C ARG A 80 7.05 -17.97 -2.39
N LEU A 81 5.93 -17.71 -3.06
CA LEU A 81 5.15 -18.73 -3.76
C LEU A 81 5.86 -19.22 -5.03
N SER A 82 6.53 -18.32 -5.75
CA SER A 82 7.28 -18.65 -6.98
C SER A 82 8.47 -19.58 -6.70
N VAL A 83 9.25 -19.32 -5.65
CA VAL A 83 10.39 -20.17 -5.26
C VAL A 83 9.96 -21.58 -4.86
N ARG A 84 8.76 -21.76 -4.31
CA ARG A 84 8.24 -23.08 -3.91
C ARG A 84 7.56 -23.87 -5.03
N ARG A 85 7.38 -23.27 -6.21
CA ARG A 85 6.84 -23.95 -7.40
C ARG A 85 7.93 -24.54 -8.30
N ARG A 86 9.20 -24.19 -8.07
CA ARG A 86 10.39 -24.82 -8.68
C ARG A 86 10.97 -25.83 -7.70
#